data_AF-A0A0F9KBT1-F1
#
_entry.id   AF-A0A0F9KBT1-F1
#
_cell.length_a   1.000
_cell.length_b   1.000
_cell.length_c   1.000
_cell.angle_alpha   90.00
_cell.angle_beta   90.00
_cell.angle_gamma   90.00
#
_symmetry.space_group_name_H-M   'P 1'
#
loop_
_entity.id
_entity.type
_entity.pdbx_description
1 polymer ?
#
loop_
_entity_poly.entity_id
_entity_poly.type
_entity_poly.pdbx_seq_one_letter_code
_entity_poly.pdbx_strand_id
1 'polypeptide(L)'
;MIDAIEFDADLIRRYDKAGPRYTSYPTAVEFHQGFNAEEYAKHIAISNQRGGPLSLYFHIPFCDTVCFYCACKFYSLCSLVCSFAIK
;
A
#
# COMPACT_ATOMS: atom_id res chain seq x y z
N MET A 1 -30.12 5.68 5.68
CA MET A 1 -29.88 7.07 6.13
C MET A 1 -28.42 7.11 6.53
N ILE A 2 -27.60 7.85 5.79
CA ILE A 2 -26.20 8.04 6.13
C ILE A 2 -26.22 9.26 7.05
N ASP A 3 -25.82 9.09 8.30
CA ASP A 3 -25.79 10.17 9.28
C ASP A 3 -25.01 11.37 8.73
N ALA A 4 -25.59 12.56 8.93
CA ALA A 4 -24.93 13.81 8.61
C ALA A 4 -23.69 13.93 9.48
N ILE A 5 -22.52 14.01 8.85
CA ILE A 5 -21.26 14.24 9.56
C ILE A 5 -21.37 15.61 10.26
N GLU A 6 -21.37 15.60 11.60
CA GLU A 6 -21.34 16.83 12.41
C GLU A 6 -19.90 17.33 12.51
N PHE A 7 -19.69 18.62 12.20
CA PHE A 7 -18.39 19.24 12.26
C PHE A 7 -18.09 19.74 13.68
N ASP A 8 -17.19 19.06 14.39
CA ASP A 8 -16.67 19.48 15.69
C ASP A 8 -15.20 19.90 15.57
N ALA A 9 -14.96 21.21 15.62
CA ALA A 9 -13.62 21.80 15.50
C ALA A 9 -12.70 21.42 16.67
N ASP A 10 -13.25 21.26 17.88
CA ASP A 10 -12.45 20.95 19.07
C ASP A 10 -12.03 19.47 19.09
N LEU A 11 -12.89 18.59 18.59
CA LEU A 11 -12.55 17.19 18.34
C LEU A 11 -11.43 17.05 17.32
N ILE A 12 -11.52 17.76 16.18
CA ILE A 12 -10.50 17.74 15.13
C ILE A 12 -9.16 18.22 15.69
N ARG A 13 -9.13 19.37 16.39
CA ARG A 13 -7.90 19.90 17.00
C ARG A 13 -7.27 18.94 18.01
N ARG A 14 -8.08 18.16 18.73
CA ARG A 14 -7.58 17.20 19.73
C ARG A 14 -6.88 15.99 19.08
N TYR A 15 -7.35 15.55 17.91
CA TYR A 15 -6.90 14.33 17.23
C TYR A 15 -6.10 14.57 15.95
N ASP A 16 -5.89 15.83 15.54
CA ASP A 16 -4.97 16.23 14.46
C ASP A 16 -3.51 16.01 14.89
N LYS A 17 -3.15 14.74 15.01
CA LYS A 17 -1.82 14.26 15.38
C LYS A 17 -1.29 13.39 14.27
N ALA A 18 0.03 13.40 14.09
CA ALA A 18 0.69 12.49 13.16
C ALA A 18 0.41 11.04 13.56
N GLY A 19 -0.37 10.35 12.73
CA GLY A 19 -0.74 8.94 12.89
C GLY A 19 -0.23 8.09 11.73
N PRO A 20 -0.13 6.76 11.92
CA PRO A 20 0.20 5.86 10.83
C PRO A 20 -0.89 5.89 9.76
N ARG A 21 -0.48 5.82 8.50
CA ARG A 21 -1.42 5.71 7.37
C ARG A 21 -1.94 4.27 7.31
N TYR A 22 -3.19 4.07 7.72
CA TYR A 22 -3.88 2.78 7.62
C TYR A 22 -4.30 2.47 6.18
N THR A 23 -3.33 2.03 5.37
CA THR A 23 -3.55 1.65 3.96
C THR A 23 -3.79 0.15 3.79
N SER A 24 -3.41 -0.66 4.78
CA SER A 24 -3.60 -2.11 4.84
C SER A 24 -3.51 -2.60 6.28
N TYR A 25 -4.05 -3.80 6.53
CA TYR A 25 -3.92 -4.49 7.81
C TYR A 25 -3.55 -5.96 7.56
N PRO A 26 -2.49 -6.49 8.20
CA PRO A 26 -1.50 -5.79 9.02
C PRO A 26 -0.74 -4.70 8.25
N THR A 27 -0.19 -3.71 8.97
CA THR A 27 0.53 -2.60 8.31
C THR A 27 1.89 -3.04 7.77
N ALA A 28 2.47 -2.28 6.84
CA ALA A 28 3.79 -2.59 6.25
C ALA A 28 4.94 -2.63 7.26
N VAL A 29 4.77 -2.06 8.47
CA VAL A 29 5.76 -2.16 9.56
C VAL A 29 5.94 -3.60 10.03
N GLU A 30 4.92 -4.43 9.86
CA GLU A 30 4.95 -5.85 10.22
C GLU A 30 5.69 -6.71 9.18
N PHE A 31 6.20 -6.13 8.08
CA PHE A 31 6.94 -6.89 7.08
C PHE A 31 8.34 -7.24 7.59
N HIS A 32 8.67 -8.53 7.56
CA HIS A 32 9.95 -9.07 8.01
C HIS A 32 10.59 -9.96 6.94
N GLN A 33 11.91 -10.17 7.04
CA GLN A 33 12.70 -10.97 6.09
C GLN A 33 12.49 -12.49 6.21
N GLY A 34 11.61 -12.94 7.12
CA GLY A 34 11.33 -14.36 7.33
C GLY A 34 10.33 -14.94 6.34
N PHE A 35 9.58 -14.07 5.64
CA PHE A 35 8.64 -14.50 4.61
C PHE A 35 9.38 -14.98 3.37
N ASN A 36 9.16 -16.24 2.99
CA ASN A 36 9.93 -16.92 1.95
C ASN A 36 9.08 -17.30 0.72
N ALA A 37 9.75 -17.78 -0.32
CA ALA A 37 9.11 -18.16 -1.57
C ALA A 37 8.15 -19.35 -1.44
N GLU A 38 8.41 -20.30 -0.53
CA GLU A 38 7.53 -21.45 -0.29
C GLU A 38 6.21 -21.02 0.35
N GLU A 39 6.28 -20.12 1.33
CA GLU A 39 5.10 -19.50 1.94
C GLU A 39 4.28 -18.73 0.92
N TYR A 40 4.94 -17.94 0.08
CA TYR A 40 4.29 -17.22 -1.02
C TYR A 40 3.52 -18.17 -1.97
N ALA A 41 4.15 -19.28 -2.39
CA ALA A 41 3.49 -20.28 -3.24
C ALA A 41 2.29 -20.95 -2.55
N LYS A 42 2.40 -21.25 -1.24
CA LYS A 42 1.29 -21.78 -0.44
C LYS A 42 0.11 -20.80 -0.39
N HIS A 43 0.37 -19.51 -0.20
CA HIS A 43 -0.67 -18.48 -0.20
C HIS A 43 -1.37 -18.33 -1.56
N ILE A 44 -0.64 -18.42 -2.67
CA ILE A 44 -1.23 -18.43 -4.02
C ILE A 44 -2.17 -19.64 -4.18
N ALA A 45 -1.73 -20.84 -3.77
CA ALA A 45 -2.55 -22.05 -3.88
C ALA A 45 -3.85 -21.92 -3.07
N ILE A 46 -3.79 -21.38 -1.85
CA ILE A 46 -4.97 -21.11 -1.02
C ILE A 46 -5.89 -20.07 -1.68
N SER A 47 -5.33 -19.01 -2.25
CA SER A 47 -6.10 -17.97 -2.95
C SER A 47 -6.84 -18.54 -4.17
N ASN A 48 -6.16 -19.34 -4.98
CA ASN A 48 -6.75 -20.00 -6.16
C ASN A 48 -7.87 -20.97 -5.78
N GLN A 49 -7.75 -21.67 -4.64
CA GLN A 49 -8.81 -22.54 -4.12
C GLN A 49 -10.04 -21.77 -3.64
N ARG A 50 -9.85 -20.58 -3.03
CA ARG A 50 -10.97 -19.71 -2.62
C ARG A 50 -11.70 -19.14 -3.84
N GLY A 51 -10.98 -18.93 -4.95
CA GLY A 51 -11.50 -18.29 -6.14
C GLY A 51 -11.73 -16.78 -5.95
N GLY A 52 -11.99 -16.08 -7.05
CA GLY A 52 -12.21 -14.64 -7.07
C GLY A 52 -11.67 -13.97 -8.32
N PRO A 53 -12.05 -12.71 -8.59
CA PRO A 53 -11.50 -11.95 -9.70
C PRO A 53 -10.01 -11.62 -9.45
N LEU A 54 -9.20 -11.73 -10.49
CA LEU A 54 -7.78 -11.37 -10.47
C LEU A 54 -7.61 -9.85 -10.58
N SER A 55 -6.75 -9.28 -9.74
CA SER A 55 -6.42 -7.84 -9.76
C SER A 55 -4.92 -7.65 -9.88
N LEU A 56 -4.47 -7.12 -11.01
CA LEU A 56 -3.05 -6.90 -11.30
C LEU A 56 -2.64 -5.49 -10.89
N TYR A 57 -1.50 -5.38 -10.20
CA TYR A 57 -0.89 -4.11 -9.80
C TYR A 57 0.45 -3.92 -10.52
N PHE A 58 0.59 -2.81 -11.24
CA PHE A 58 1.84 -2.42 -11.90
C PHE A 58 2.37 -1.13 -11.27
N HIS A 59 3.62 -1.15 -10.79
CA HIS A 59 4.27 0.02 -10.24
C HIS A 59 5.11 0.73 -11.31
N ILE A 60 4.77 1.98 -11.63
CA ILE A 60 5.51 2.83 -12.58
C ILE A 60 6.21 3.94 -11.79
N PRO A 61 7.53 3.81 -11.49
CA PRO A 61 8.22 4.69 -10.55
C PRO A 61 8.81 5.96 -11.20
N PHE A 62 8.32 6.36 -12.38
CA PHE A 62 8.88 7.45 -13.17
C PHE A 62 7.92 8.64 -13.24
N CYS A 63 8.44 9.84 -13.07
CA CYS A 63 7.73 11.10 -13.23
C CYS A 63 8.59 12.07 -14.03
N ASP A 64 7.96 12.92 -14.83
CA ASP A 64 8.64 13.90 -15.68
C ASP A 64 9.31 15.01 -14.84
N THR A 65 8.65 15.44 -13.77
CA THR A 65 9.13 16.50 -12.87
C THR A 65 9.16 16.04 -11.41
N VAL A 66 10.10 16.61 -10.65
CA VAL A 66 10.21 16.35 -9.21
C VAL A 66 9.21 17.21 -8.46
N CYS A 67 8.30 16.56 -7.73
CA CYS A 67 7.30 17.22 -6.90
C CYS A 67 7.78 17.29 -5.44
N PHE A 68 7.95 18.49 -4.89
CA PHE A 68 8.43 18.71 -3.51
C PHE A 68 7.47 18.21 -2.41
N TYR A 69 6.20 17.99 -2.73
CA TYR A 69 5.19 17.47 -1.80
C TYR A 69 4.86 15.98 -2.04
N CYS A 70 5.53 15.32 -2.99
CA CYS A 70 5.23 13.93 -3.31
C CYS A 70 5.94 12.96 -2.36
N ALA A 71 5.18 12.04 -1.77
CA ALA A 71 5.68 10.98 -0.89
C ALA A 71 5.68 9.59 -1.56
N CYS A 72 5.52 9.53 -2.88
CA CYS A 72 5.57 8.28 -3.63
C CYS A 72 7.00 7.73 -3.68
N LYS A 73 7.12 6.40 -3.76
CA LYS A 73 8.40 5.75 -4.06
C LYS A 73 8.74 6.03 -5.53
N PHE A 74 9.66 6.95 -5.77
CA PHE A 74 10.23 7.22 -7.10
C PHE A 74 11.68 6.73 -7.15
N TYR A 75 12.13 6.37 -8.34
CA TYR A 75 13.56 6.21 -8.61
C TYR A 75 13.97 7.33 -9.56
N SER A 76 14.89 8.19 -9.13
CA SER A 76 15.59 9.10 -10.05
C SER A 76 16.43 8.22 -10.98
N LEU A 77 16.30 8.41 -12.30
CA LEU A 77 16.82 7.50 -13.33
C LEU A 77 18.27 7.04 -13.06
N CYS A 78 18.47 5.76 -12.72
CA CYS A 78 19.56 4.89 -13.19
C CYS A 78 19.57 3.55 -12.43
N SER A 79 18.57 2.69 -12.64
CA SER A 79 18.75 1.23 -12.57
C SER A 79 17.47 0.53 -13.05
N LEU A 80 17.53 -0.11 -14.21
CA LEU A 80 16.48 -1.03 -14.63
C LEU A 80 16.47 -2.23 -13.68
N VAL A 81 15.49 -2.28 -12.77
CA VAL A 81 15.06 -3.55 -12.20
C VAL A 81 13.53 -3.55 -12.15
N CYS A 82 12.94 -4.19 -13.16
CA CYS A 82 11.50 -4.39 -13.26
C CYS A 82 11.11 -5.53 -12.30
N SER A 83 10.80 -5.19 -11.05
CA SER A 83 10.24 -6.17 -10.11
C SER A 83 8.75 -6.34 -10.39
N PHE A 84 8.40 -7.37 -11.17
CA PHE A 84 7.03 -7.84 -11.31
C PHE A 84 6.59 -8.52 -10.01
N ALA A 85 5.57 -7.97 -9.36
CA ALA A 85 4.83 -8.67 -8.30
C ALA A 85 3.41 -8.92 -8.83
N ILE A 86 3.15 -10.17 -9.24
CA ILE A 86 1.81 -10.63 -9.63
C ILE A 86 1.02 -10.82 -8.32
N LYS A 87 -0.17 -10.23 -8.25
CA LYS A 87 -1.15 -10.43 -7.18
C LYS A 87 -2.36 -11.14 -7.76
#